data_AF-A0A328S1I3-F1
#
_entry.id   AF-A0A328S1I3-F1
#
_cell.length_a   1.000
_cell.length_b   1.000
_cell.length_c   1.000
_cell.angle_alpha   90.00
_cell.angle_beta   90.00
_cell.angle_gamma   90.00
#
_symmetry.space_group_name_H-M   'P 1'
#
loop_
_entity.id
_entity.type
_entity.pdbx_description
1 polymer ?
#
loop_
_entity_poly.entity_id
_entity_poly.type
_entity_poly.pdbx_seq_one_letter_code
_entity_poly.pdbx_strand_id
1 'polypeptide(L)'
;DITEIDDFRKLEDEPIDTIINAAAIVKHYTADDYIFKVNVDGVINGIKFAQTRNSIRYVQISTISVLSSHSLNEKAYPNQKYNERTLYYEQDLTNKYICSKFLAERMVLEAAVNGLSVKIVRVGNLMSRYSDGLFQKNY
;
A
#
# COMPACT_ATOMS: atom_id res chain seq x y z
N ASP A 1 10.65 -12.46 5.13
CA ASP A 1 9.65 -12.23 4.08
C ASP A 1 8.45 -11.55 4.71
N ILE A 2 7.88 -10.52 4.08
CA ILE A 2 6.72 -9.83 4.64
C ILE A 2 5.46 -10.71 4.61
N THR A 3 5.44 -11.76 3.77
CA THR A 3 4.29 -12.66 3.70
C THR A 3 4.22 -13.66 4.86
N GLU A 4 5.28 -13.77 5.65
CA GLU A 4 5.38 -14.70 6.77
C GLU A 4 5.46 -13.92 8.09
N ILE A 5 4.38 -13.95 8.88
CA ILE A 5 4.27 -13.13 10.10
C ILE A 5 5.35 -13.46 11.15
N ASP A 6 5.85 -14.70 11.18
CA ASP A 6 6.89 -15.13 12.10
C ASP A 6 8.23 -14.41 11.89
N ASP A 7 8.47 -13.88 10.68
CA ASP A 7 9.67 -13.09 10.43
C ASP A 7 9.62 -11.72 11.12
N PHE A 8 8.43 -11.17 11.38
CA PHE A 8 8.28 -9.96 12.17
C PHE A 8 8.49 -10.21 13.67
N ARG A 9 8.14 -11.39 14.18
CA ARG A 9 8.33 -11.76 15.60
C ARG A 9 9.79 -11.66 16.04
N LYS A 10 10.71 -11.93 15.11
CA LYS A 10 12.17 -11.82 15.32
C LYS A 10 12.64 -10.38 15.59
N LEU A 11 11.78 -9.39 15.35
CA LEU A 11 12.08 -7.96 15.48
C LEU A 11 11.34 -7.29 16.66
N GLU A 12 10.62 -8.06 17.49
CA GLU A 12 9.81 -7.51 18.60
C GLU A 12 10.67 -6.75 19.63
N ASP A 13 11.87 -7.24 19.89
CA ASP A 13 12.81 -6.66 20.86
C ASP A 13 13.69 -5.54 20.27
N GLU A 14 13.62 -5.30 18.96
CA GLU A 14 14.44 -4.29 18.28
C GLU A 14 13.87 -2.88 18.44
N PRO A 15 14.68 -1.82 18.65
CA PRO A 15 14.23 -0.45 18.85
C PRO A 15 13.75 0.20 17.53
N ILE A 16 12.60 -0.26 17.02
CA ILE A 16 12.00 0.21 15.76
C ILE A 16 10.98 1.30 16.06
N ASP A 17 11.20 2.49 15.52
CA ASP A 17 10.26 3.62 15.64
C ASP A 17 9.30 3.75 14.45
N THR A 18 9.71 3.29 13.27
CA THR A 18 8.96 3.51 12.03
C THR A 18 9.20 2.39 11.05
N ILE A 19 8.11 1.84 10.52
CA ILE A 19 8.12 0.88 9.43
C ILE A 19 7.79 1.62 8.14
N ILE A 20 8.67 1.51 7.15
CA ILE A 20 8.40 2.01 5.79
C ILE A 20 8.25 0.79 4.89
N ASN A 21 7.00 0.46 4.54
CA ASN A 21 6.72 -0.67 3.68
C ASN A 21 6.70 -0.23 2.21
N ALA A 22 7.80 -0.54 1.51
CA ALA A 22 7.95 -0.35 0.07
C ALA A 22 7.94 -1.67 -0.72
N ALA A 23 7.84 -2.82 -0.05
CA ALA A 23 7.80 -4.12 -0.69
C ALA A 23 6.47 -4.29 -1.45
N ALA A 24 6.57 -4.64 -2.73
CA ALA A 24 5.41 -4.86 -3.59
C ALA A 24 5.76 -5.71 -4.81
N ILE A 25 4.78 -6.47 -5.29
CA ILE A 25 4.75 -7.01 -6.65
C ILE A 25 4.06 -6.00 -7.54
N VAL A 26 4.75 -5.55 -8.58
CA VAL A 26 4.29 -4.55 -9.55
C VAL A 26 3.90 -5.14 -10.91
N LYS A 27 3.82 -6.48 -11.00
CA LYS A 27 3.45 -7.17 -12.24
C LYS A 27 1.97 -6.93 -12.54
N HIS A 28 1.68 -6.33 -13.70
CA HIS A 28 0.32 -6.02 -14.14
C HIS A 28 -0.48 -7.26 -14.59
N TYR A 29 0.22 -8.36 -14.93
CA TYR A 29 -0.38 -9.63 -15.34
C TYR A 29 0.26 -10.76 -14.54
N THR A 30 -0.45 -11.26 -13.54
CA THR A 30 -0.08 -12.49 -12.82
C THR A 30 -1.22 -13.49 -12.99
N ALA A 31 -0.88 -14.71 -13.43
CA ALA A 31 -1.85 -15.81 -13.51
C ALA A 31 -2.32 -16.24 -12.11
N ASP A 32 -1.52 -15.94 -11.09
CA ASP A 32 -1.76 -16.28 -9.69
C ASP A 32 -2.18 -15.06 -8.85
N ASP A 33 -2.69 -15.35 -7.66
CA ASP A 33 -3.08 -14.37 -6.63
C ASP A 33 -1.93 -14.05 -5.68
N TYR A 34 -0.69 -14.43 -6.02
CA TYR A 34 0.51 -14.13 -5.22
C TYR A 34 0.73 -12.62 -5.06
N ILE A 35 0.27 -11.81 -6.02
CA ILE A 35 0.24 -10.35 -5.90
C ILE A 35 -0.52 -9.89 -4.65
N PHE A 36 -1.63 -10.54 -4.29
CA PHE A 36 -2.39 -10.20 -3.09
C PHE A 36 -1.68 -10.67 -1.82
N LYS A 37 -1.01 -11.84 -1.86
CA LYS A 37 -0.19 -12.32 -0.74
C LYS A 37 0.89 -11.30 -0.36
N VAL A 38 1.61 -10.77 -1.34
CA VAL A 38 2.64 -9.76 -1.07
C VAL A 38 2.05 -8.38 -0.77
N ASN A 39 1.18 -7.87 -1.64
CA ASN A 39 0.75 -6.47 -1.56
C ASN A 39 -0.31 -6.21 -0.49
N VAL A 40 -1.06 -7.24 -0.06
CA VAL A 40 -2.12 -7.12 0.94
C VAL A 40 -1.75 -7.85 2.22
N ASP A 41 -1.48 -9.16 2.18
CA ASP A 41 -1.21 -9.92 3.41
C ASP A 41 0.09 -9.46 4.07
N GLY A 42 1.12 -9.14 3.28
CA GLY A 42 2.35 -8.55 3.80
C GLY A 42 2.16 -7.19 4.47
N VAL A 43 1.22 -6.37 3.96
CA VAL A 43 0.82 -5.11 4.62
C VAL A 43 0.11 -5.39 5.93
N ILE A 44 -0.84 -6.34 5.94
CA ILE A 44 -1.55 -6.77 7.15
C ILE A 44 -0.58 -7.28 8.21
N ASN A 45 0.42 -8.09 7.83
CA ASN A 45 1.45 -8.58 8.76
C ASN A 45 2.27 -7.43 9.33
N GLY A 46 2.70 -6.48 8.50
CA GLY A 46 3.43 -5.30 8.96
C GLY A 46 2.60 -4.41 9.89
N ILE A 47 1.30 -4.26 9.63
CA ILE A 47 0.36 -3.55 10.51
C ILE A 47 0.24 -4.27 11.86
N LYS A 48 0.02 -5.59 11.85
CA LYS A 48 -0.06 -6.39 13.09
C LYS A 48 1.20 -6.24 13.93
N PHE A 49 2.36 -6.27 13.29
CA PHE A 49 3.63 -6.03 13.98
C PHE A 49 3.74 -4.59 14.52
N ALA A 50 3.32 -3.58 13.75
CA ALA A 50 3.29 -2.20 14.24
C ALA A 50 2.37 -2.01 15.45
N GLN A 51 1.26 -2.76 15.51
CA GLN A 51 0.29 -2.70 16.59
C GLN A 51 0.76 -3.38 17.88
N THR A 52 1.85 -4.15 17.87
CA THR A 52 2.40 -4.74 19.11
C THR A 52 2.95 -3.67 20.05
N ARG A 53 3.28 -2.48 19.52
CA ARG A 53 3.87 -1.37 20.27
C ARG A 53 3.28 -0.04 19.84
N ASN A 54 2.71 0.70 20.79
CA ASN A 54 2.04 1.98 20.54
C ASN A 54 2.95 3.08 19.95
N SER A 55 4.28 2.93 20.00
CA SER A 55 5.25 3.91 19.48
C SER A 55 5.55 3.77 17.99
N ILE A 56 5.20 2.65 17.35
CA ILE A 56 5.56 2.40 15.96
C ILE A 56 4.66 3.18 15.02
N ARG A 57 5.28 3.91 14.09
CA ARG A 57 4.57 4.51 12.94
C ARG A 57 4.62 3.57 11.74
N TYR A 58 3.54 3.50 10.98
CA TYR A 58 3.47 2.68 9.76
C TYR A 58 3.29 3.54 8.52
N VAL A 59 4.31 3.54 7.64
CA VAL A 59 4.30 4.28 6.38
C VAL A 59 4.18 3.30 5.22
N GLN A 60 3.06 3.36 4.51
CA GLN A 60 2.81 2.54 3.32
C GLN A 60 3.15 3.31 2.06
N ILE A 61 4.03 2.76 1.22
CA ILE A 61 4.22 3.25 -0.15
C ILE A 61 3.12 2.68 -1.04
N SER A 62 2.30 3.57 -1.59
CA SER A 62 1.19 3.25 -2.50
C SER A 62 1.42 3.86 -3.88
N THR A 63 0.42 3.81 -4.76
CA THR A 63 0.48 4.36 -6.11
C THR A 63 -0.62 5.39 -6.31
N ILE A 64 -0.35 6.45 -7.08
CA ILE A 64 -1.39 7.40 -7.50
C ILE A 64 -2.48 6.72 -8.33
N SER A 65 -2.16 5.58 -8.95
CA SER A 65 -3.07 4.81 -9.82
C SER A 65 -4.29 4.23 -9.10
N VAL A 66 -4.37 4.27 -7.76
CA VAL A 66 -5.60 3.92 -7.02
C VAL A 66 -6.75 4.90 -7.28
N LEU A 67 -6.42 6.11 -7.76
CA LEU A 67 -7.35 7.06 -8.36
C LEU A 67 -7.43 6.77 -9.88
N SER A 68 -7.89 5.56 -10.22
CA SER A 68 -7.71 4.94 -11.54
C SER A 68 -8.56 5.54 -12.65
N SER A 69 -9.77 5.99 -12.33
CA SER A 69 -10.76 6.47 -13.29
C SER A 69 -11.70 7.49 -12.65
N HIS A 70 -12.66 8.02 -13.42
CA HIS A 70 -13.90 8.55 -12.86
C HIS A 70 -14.72 7.44 -12.17
N SER A 71 -15.72 7.81 -11.37
CA SER A 71 -16.60 6.81 -10.76
C SER A 71 -17.34 6.03 -11.84
N LEU A 72 -17.42 4.71 -11.70
CA LEU A 72 -18.29 3.88 -12.54
C LEU A 72 -19.78 4.10 -12.23
N ASN A 73 -20.09 4.83 -11.14
CA ASN A 73 -21.42 5.17 -10.69
C ASN A 73 -21.50 6.64 -10.26
N GLU A 74 -21.41 7.54 -11.24
CA GLU A 74 -21.43 8.99 -11.01
C GLU A 74 -22.67 9.49 -10.26
N LYS A 75 -23.79 8.76 -10.33
CA LYS A 75 -25.00 9.08 -9.56
C LYS A 75 -24.81 8.91 -8.05
N ALA A 76 -24.03 7.92 -7.63
CA ALA A 76 -23.71 7.70 -6.22
C ALA A 76 -22.58 8.63 -5.72
N TYR A 77 -21.69 9.05 -6.63
CA TYR A 77 -20.56 9.94 -6.31
C TYR A 77 -20.58 11.23 -7.16
N PRO A 78 -21.62 12.08 -7.03
CA PRO A 78 -21.69 13.32 -7.78
C PRO A 78 -20.63 14.31 -7.29
N ASN A 79 -20.02 15.07 -8.21
CA ASN A 79 -18.98 16.07 -7.91
C ASN A 79 -17.76 15.51 -7.15
N GLN A 80 -17.44 14.22 -7.35
CA GLN A 80 -16.31 13.57 -6.71
C GLN A 80 -15.00 14.31 -7.00
N LYS A 81 -14.23 14.59 -5.95
CA LYS A 81 -12.88 15.14 -6.05
C LYS A 81 -11.86 14.01 -5.96
N TYR A 82 -10.75 14.15 -6.68
CA TYR A 82 -9.66 13.17 -6.71
C TYR A 82 -8.42 13.81 -6.08
N ASN A 83 -8.27 13.67 -4.77
CA ASN A 83 -7.15 14.24 -4.00
C ASN A 83 -6.74 13.31 -2.85
N GLU A 84 -5.87 13.78 -1.97
CA GLU A 84 -5.29 13.03 -0.84
C GLU A 84 -6.31 12.63 0.23
N ARG A 85 -7.54 13.18 0.17
CA ARG A 85 -8.66 12.82 1.04
C ARG A 85 -9.60 11.79 0.40
N THR A 86 -9.28 11.30 -0.80
CA THR A 86 -10.09 10.36 -1.56
C THR A 86 -9.48 8.96 -1.51
N LEU A 87 -10.27 7.97 -1.08
CA LEU A 87 -9.90 6.54 -1.11
C LEU A 87 -10.77 5.75 -2.09
N TYR A 88 -12.08 5.74 -1.86
CA TYR A 88 -13.05 4.94 -2.61
C TYR A 88 -14.18 5.80 -3.14
N TYR A 89 -14.55 5.57 -4.39
CA TYR A 89 -15.64 6.26 -5.07
C TYR A 89 -16.23 5.43 -6.22
N GLU A 90 -16.24 4.10 -6.07
CA GLU A 90 -16.61 3.14 -7.13
C GLU A 90 -15.77 3.34 -8.41
N GLN A 91 -14.47 3.59 -8.26
CA GLN A 91 -13.53 3.62 -9.37
C GLN A 91 -13.25 2.23 -9.96
N ASP A 92 -12.70 2.18 -11.18
CA ASP A 92 -12.28 0.93 -11.79
C ASP A 92 -11.11 0.30 -11.03
N LEU A 93 -11.34 -0.88 -10.44
CA LEU A 93 -10.34 -1.68 -9.74
C LEU A 93 -10.14 -3.05 -10.42
N THR A 94 -10.45 -3.19 -11.71
CA THR A 94 -10.28 -4.45 -12.46
C THR A 94 -8.82 -4.89 -12.57
N ASN A 95 -7.88 -3.93 -12.60
CA ASN A 95 -6.45 -4.23 -12.60
C ASN A 95 -6.01 -4.80 -11.23
N LYS A 96 -5.51 -6.04 -11.20
CA LYS A 96 -5.09 -6.73 -9.96
C LYS A 96 -4.08 -5.92 -9.14
N TYR A 97 -3.11 -5.26 -9.78
CA TYR A 97 -2.14 -4.43 -9.08
C TYR A 97 -2.83 -3.24 -8.39
N ILE A 98 -3.64 -2.48 -9.13
CA ILE A 98 -4.39 -1.33 -8.58
C ILE A 98 -5.29 -1.79 -7.43
N CYS A 99 -6.04 -2.87 -7.62
CA CYS A 99 -6.89 -3.46 -6.59
C CYS A 99 -6.10 -3.84 -5.32
N SER A 100 -4.96 -4.52 -5.48
CA SER A 100 -4.12 -4.91 -4.35
C SER A 100 -3.59 -3.71 -3.56
N LYS A 101 -3.20 -2.62 -4.25
CA LYS A 101 -2.74 -1.39 -3.59
C LYS A 101 -3.90 -0.64 -2.92
N PHE A 102 -5.08 -0.61 -3.53
CA PHE A 102 -6.30 -0.07 -2.92
C PHE A 102 -6.67 -0.83 -1.63
N LEU A 103 -6.68 -2.16 -1.66
CA LEU A 103 -6.97 -2.98 -0.49
C LEU A 103 -5.95 -2.74 0.63
N ALA A 104 -4.66 -2.63 0.30
CA ALA A 104 -3.63 -2.26 1.24
C ALA A 104 -3.87 -0.88 1.88
N GLU A 105 -4.21 0.15 1.10
CA GLU A 105 -4.56 1.46 1.65
C GLU A 105 -5.75 1.39 2.60
N ARG A 106 -6.77 0.60 2.27
CA ARG A 106 -7.93 0.37 3.13
C ARG A 106 -7.51 -0.25 4.47
N MET A 107 -6.67 -1.28 4.45
CA MET A 107 -6.16 -1.92 5.69
C MET A 107 -5.34 -0.96 6.55
N VAL A 108 -4.50 -0.13 5.92
CA VAL A 108 -3.71 0.88 6.63
C VAL A 108 -4.61 1.95 7.28
N LEU A 109 -5.63 2.42 6.58
CA LEU A 109 -6.57 3.40 7.12
C LEU A 109 -7.48 2.81 8.20
N GLU A 110 -7.87 1.54 8.09
CA GLU A 110 -8.60 0.82 9.13
C GLU A 110 -7.76 0.69 10.41
N ALA A 111 -6.46 0.38 10.29
CA ALA A 111 -5.54 0.41 11.42
C ALA A 111 -5.41 1.81 12.04
N ALA A 112 -5.49 2.87 11.23
CA ALA A 112 -5.49 4.25 11.71
C ALA A 112 -6.71 4.59 12.55
N VAL A 113 -7.90 4.13 12.14
CA VAL A 113 -9.14 4.26 12.92
C VAL A 113 -8.99 3.59 14.29
N ASN A 114 -8.23 2.48 14.35
CA ASN A 114 -7.90 1.77 15.58
C ASN A 114 -6.70 2.36 16.37
N GLY A 115 -6.24 3.56 16.01
CA GLY A 115 -5.24 4.32 16.76
C GLY A 115 -3.79 4.15 16.30
N LEU A 116 -3.50 3.34 15.27
CA LEU A 116 -2.15 3.24 14.73
C LEU A 116 -1.74 4.54 14.02
N SER A 117 -0.54 5.06 14.30
CA SER A 117 -0.01 6.22 13.57
C SER A 117 0.42 5.81 12.17
N VAL A 118 -0.36 6.17 11.16
CA VAL A 118 -0.08 5.76 9.76
C VAL A 118 0.16 6.93 8.82
N LYS A 119 0.85 6.62 7.71
CA LYS A 119 0.94 7.47 6.51
C LYS A 119 0.79 6.60 5.27
N ILE A 120 0.10 7.12 4.25
CA ILE A 120 0.08 6.56 2.90
C ILE A 120 0.76 7.57 1.99
N VAL A 121 1.77 7.11 1.25
CA VAL A 121 2.51 7.93 0.28
C VAL A 121 2.25 7.37 -1.11
N ARG A 122 1.36 8.02 -1.88
CA ARG A 122 1.05 7.63 -3.25
C ARG A 122 2.12 8.16 -4.19
N VAL A 123 3.00 7.30 -4.67
CA VAL A 123 4.03 7.67 -5.67
C VAL A 123 3.49 7.53 -7.09
N GLY A 124 4.06 8.31 -8.00
CA GLY A 124 3.75 8.27 -9.43
C GLY A 124 4.70 7.37 -10.21
N ASN A 125 5.07 7.82 -11.41
CA ASN A 125 6.05 7.14 -12.25
C ASN A 125 7.45 7.22 -11.61
N LEU A 126 8.01 6.07 -11.21
CA LEU A 126 9.35 5.99 -10.66
C LEU A 126 10.37 6.02 -11.81
N MET A 127 11.18 7.08 -11.84
CA MET A 127 12.12 7.35 -12.91
C MET A 127 13.57 7.13 -12.48
N SER A 128 14.47 7.17 -13.45
CA SER A 128 15.91 7.08 -13.22
C SER A 128 16.40 8.15 -12.25
N ARG A 129 17.45 7.81 -11.50
CA ARG A 129 18.05 8.76 -10.57
C ARG A 129 18.55 9.99 -11.31
N TYR A 130 18.22 11.17 -10.79
CA TYR A 130 18.59 12.44 -11.41
C TYR A 130 20.11 12.63 -11.59
N SER A 131 20.92 12.14 -10.64
CA SER A 131 22.36 12.41 -10.61
C SER A 131 23.18 11.65 -11.67
N ASP A 132 22.75 10.46 -12.06
CA ASP A 132 23.55 9.54 -12.89
C ASP A 132 22.73 8.75 -13.93
N GLY A 133 21.41 8.97 -13.99
CA GLY A 133 20.53 8.29 -14.94
C GLY A 133 20.36 6.79 -14.68
N LEU A 134 20.81 6.27 -13.53
CA LEU A 134 20.69 4.84 -13.24
C LEU A 134 19.21 4.47 -13.01
N PHE A 135 18.76 3.42 -13.70
CA PHE A 135 17.41 2.88 -13.60
C PHE A 135 17.38 1.50 -12.92
N GLN A 136 16.17 1.07 -12.54
CA GLN A 136 15.97 -0.23 -11.89
C GLN A 136 16.43 -1.40 -12.78
N LYS A 137 16.88 -2.47 -12.14
CA LYS A 137 17.09 -3.75 -12.82
C LYS A 137 15.73 -4.45 -12.95
N ASN A 138 15.29 -4.70 -14.18
CA ASN A 138 14.11 -5.52 -14.44
C ASN A 138 14.54 -7.00 -14.44
N TYR A 139 13.92 -7.80 -13.60
CA TYR A 139 14.10 -9.26 -13.51
C TYR A 139 12.79 -9.98 -13.84
#